data_AF-A0A210QU89-F1
#
_entry.id   AF-A0A210QU89-F1
#
_cell.length_a   1.000
_cell.length_b   1.000
_cell.length_c   1.000
_cell.angle_alpha   90.00
_cell.angle_beta   90.00
_cell.angle_gamma   90.00
#
_symmetry.space_group_name_H-M   'P 1'
#
loop_
_entity.id
_entity.type
_entity.pdbx_description
1 polymer ?
#
loop_
_entity_poly.entity_id
_entity_poly.type
_entity_poly.pdbx_seq_one_letter_code
_entity_poly.pdbx_strand_id
1 'polypeptide(L)'
;MIHAGNGKRQVNSLLSELNIPHISKWTQLARQNVAAQTSHITQMAAVYGDKKWSIYVFPKQPISKGASDITGISISGSRMYHHGKVVTPSSISCAIEGFLSFIQKVPKPVFLAGHNI
;
A
#
# COMPACT_ATOMS: atom_id res chain seq x y z
N MET A 1 46.39 -9.31 -16.34
CA MET A 1 45.62 -8.23 -17.00
C MET A 1 44.15 -8.38 -16.61
N ILE A 2 43.72 -7.65 -15.58
CA ILE A 2 42.31 -7.56 -15.17
C ILE A 2 41.89 -6.10 -15.32
N HIS A 3 40.92 -5.90 -16.19
CA HIS A 3 40.38 -4.63 -16.67
C HIS A 3 39.68 -3.92 -15.50
N ALA A 4 40.28 -2.82 -15.03
CA ALA A 4 39.70 -2.00 -13.97
C ALA A 4 38.37 -1.42 -14.47
N GLY A 5 37.27 -1.86 -13.86
CA GLY A 5 35.91 -1.46 -14.22
C GLY A 5 35.78 0.06 -14.24
N ASN A 6 35.04 0.56 -15.23
CA ASN A 6 34.65 1.95 -15.43
C ASN A 6 33.88 2.47 -14.21
N GLY A 7 34.65 2.87 -13.20
CA GLY A 7 34.15 3.15 -11.87
C GLY A 7 33.55 4.55 -11.80
N LYS A 8 32.22 4.63 -11.66
CA LYS A 8 31.38 5.74 -11.15
C LYS A 8 31.53 7.13 -11.82
N ARG A 9 32.74 7.59 -12.13
CA ARG A 9 33.07 8.84 -12.82
C ARG A 9 32.49 8.92 -14.23
N GLN A 10 32.60 7.85 -15.04
CA GLN A 10 32.04 7.85 -16.39
C GLN A 10 30.51 7.92 -16.39
N VAL A 11 29.86 7.23 -15.45
CA VAL A 11 28.39 7.24 -15.34
C VAL A 11 27.88 8.64 -14.98
N ASN A 12 28.55 9.32 -14.06
CA ASN A 12 28.17 10.68 -13.69
C ASN A 12 28.41 11.70 -14.82
N SER A 13 29.46 11.50 -15.63
CA SER A 13 29.74 12.31 -16.83
C SER A 13 28.63 12.16 -17.89
N LEU A 14 28.20 10.92 -18.14
CA LEU A 14 27.11 10.61 -19.08
C LEU A 14 25.77 11.20 -18.62
N LEU A 15 25.49 11.20 -17.32
CA LEU A 15 24.26 11.77 -16.77
C LEU A 15 24.20 13.30 -16.88
N SER A 16 25.35 13.98 -16.74
CA SER A 16 25.43 15.43 -16.95
C SER A 16 25.25 15.83 -18.42
N GLU A 17 25.74 15.03 -19.36
CA GLU A 17 25.56 15.26 -20.80
C GLU A 17 24.10 15.12 -21.25
N LEU A 18 23.33 14.26 -20.57
CA LEU A 18 21.91 14.02 -20.87
C LEU A 18 20.95 15.01 -20.20
N ASN A 19 21.46 16.05 -19.52
CA ASN A 19 20.68 17.01 -18.74
C ASN A 19 19.70 16.35 -17.75
N ILE A 20 20.07 15.16 -17.26
CA ILE A 20 19.29 14.44 -16.25
C ILE A 20 19.66 15.07 -14.91
N PRO A 21 18.70 15.64 -14.16
CA PRO A 21 19.01 16.30 -12.90
C PRO A 21 19.75 15.33 -11.99
N HIS A 22 20.87 15.78 -11.43
CA HIS A 22 21.71 14.99 -10.53
C HIS A 22 20.91 14.66 -9.28
N ILE A 23 20.24 13.50 -9.29
CA ILE A 23 19.43 13.01 -8.17
C ILE A 23 20.37 12.92 -6.97
N SER A 24 20.11 13.72 -5.95
CA SER A 24 20.96 13.73 -4.76
C SER A 24 21.02 12.31 -4.17
N LYS A 25 22.17 11.96 -3.56
CA LYS A 25 22.33 10.67 -2.87
C LYS A 25 21.18 10.44 -1.86
N TRP A 26 20.67 11.51 -1.26
CA TRP A 26 19.52 11.50 -0.36
C TRP A 26 18.19 11.24 -1.07
N THR A 27 17.99 11.76 -2.28
CA THR A 27 16.81 11.47 -3.12
C THR A 27 16.81 10.02 -3.61
N GLN A 28 17.98 9.43 -3.88
CA GLN A 28 18.10 8.02 -4.25
C GLN A 28 17.91 7.10 -3.04
N LEU A 29 18.48 7.43 -1.88
CA LEU A 29 18.23 6.75 -0.61
C LEU A 29 16.77 6.88 -0.18
N ALA A 30 16.13 8.03 -0.35
CA ALA A 30 14.70 8.21 -0.07
C ALA A 30 13.81 7.41 -1.02
N ARG A 31 14.25 7.15 -2.26
CA ARG A 31 13.58 6.21 -3.19
C ARG A 31 13.83 4.75 -2.83
N GLN A 32 15.01 4.42 -2.28
CA GLN A 32 15.32 3.10 -1.73
C GLN A 32 14.68 2.88 -0.34
N ASN A 33 14.36 3.98 0.37
CA ASN A 33 13.68 4.06 1.67
C ASN A 33 12.24 4.58 1.53
N VAL A 34 11.66 4.55 0.33
CA VAL A 34 10.24 4.18 0.28
C VAL A 34 10.32 2.74 0.76
N ALA A 35 10.17 2.51 2.06
CA ALA A 35 9.84 1.19 2.54
C ALA A 35 8.67 0.79 1.67
N ALA A 36 8.91 -0.06 0.66
CA ALA A 36 7.84 -0.62 -0.13
C ALA A 36 6.92 -1.17 0.95
N GLN A 37 5.74 -0.56 1.14
CA GLN A 37 4.85 -0.99 2.20
C GLN A 37 4.50 -2.41 1.81
N THR A 38 5.20 -3.38 2.41
CA THR A 38 5.02 -4.78 2.10
C THR A 38 3.66 -5.19 2.61
N SER A 39 3.12 -4.50 3.62
CA SER A 39 1.78 -4.64 4.17
C SER A 39 0.67 -4.71 3.12
N HIS A 40 -0.29 -5.59 3.38
CA HIS A 40 -1.49 -5.71 2.57
C HIS A 40 -2.68 -5.09 3.29
N ILE A 41 -3.64 -4.57 2.51
CA ILE A 41 -4.93 -4.13 3.04
C ILE A 41 -5.71 -5.35 3.55
N THR A 42 -6.16 -5.31 4.79
CA THR A 42 -6.96 -6.37 5.44
C THR A 42 -8.42 -5.96 5.64
N GLN A 43 -8.74 -4.67 5.56
CA GLN A 43 -10.09 -4.15 5.60
C GLN A 43 -10.16 -2.82 4.83
N MET A 44 -11.29 -2.57 4.18
CA MET A 44 -11.67 -1.26 3.68
C MET A 44 -13.00 -0.84 4.30
N ALA A 45 -13.13 0.44 4.62
CA ALA A 45 -14.37 1.01 5.12
C ALA A 45 -14.51 2.46 4.66
N ALA A 46 -15.74 2.88 4.39
CA ALA A 46 -16.06 4.23 3.97
C ALA A 46 -17.43 4.64 4.51
N VAL A 47 -17.58 5.94 4.78
CA VAL A 47 -18.82 6.54 5.29
C VAL A 47 -19.12 7.83 4.52
N TYR A 48 -20.39 8.05 4.19
CA TYR A 48 -20.89 9.29 3.62
C TYR A 48 -22.32 9.54 4.15
N GLY A 49 -22.48 10.54 5.02
CA GLY A 49 -23.73 10.72 5.78
C GLY A 49 -24.09 9.43 6.53
N ASP A 50 -25.32 8.94 6.32
CA ASP A 50 -25.79 7.68 6.92
C ASP A 50 -25.36 6.42 6.17
N LYS A 51 -24.77 6.57 4.97
CA LYS A 51 -24.32 5.42 4.17
C LYS A 51 -22.98 4.92 4.70
N LYS A 52 -22.93 3.63 5.03
CA LYS A 52 -21.72 2.94 5.48
C LYS A 52 -21.43 1.76 4.57
N TRP A 53 -20.16 1.54 4.29
CA TRP A 53 -19.68 0.38 3.56
C TRP A 53 -18.41 -0.12 4.23
N SER A 54 -18.29 -1.44 4.42
CA SER A 54 -17.07 -2.06 4.93
C SER A 54 -16.95 -3.48 4.41
N ILE A 55 -15.70 -3.91 4.19
CA ILE A 55 -15.37 -5.25 3.71
C ILE A 55 -14.01 -5.67 4.26
N TYR A 56 -13.88 -6.96 4.59
CA TYR A 56 -12.59 -7.57 4.92
C TYR A 56 -11.92 -8.09 3.65
N VAL A 57 -10.59 -8.03 3.61
CA VAL A 57 -9.78 -8.45 2.46
C VAL A 57 -8.80 -9.52 2.91
N PHE A 58 -8.77 -10.66 2.21
CA PHE A 58 -7.81 -11.72 2.52
C PHE A 58 -6.42 -11.32 1.99
N PRO A 59 -5.43 -11.07 2.85
CA PRO A 59 -4.09 -10.69 2.40
C PRO A 59 -3.37 -11.91 1.82
N LYS A 60 -2.45 -11.67 0.88
CA LYS A 60 -1.58 -12.73 0.32
C LYS A 60 -0.40 -13.11 1.23
N GLN A 61 -0.32 -12.51 2.42
CA GLN A 61 0.76 -12.73 3.39
C GLN A 61 0.19 -12.74 4.81
N PRO A 62 0.90 -13.33 5.78
CA PRO A 62 0.47 -13.33 7.17
C PRO A 62 0.32 -11.92 7.74
N ILE A 63 -0.66 -11.76 8.65
CA ILE A 63 -0.80 -10.54 9.45
C ILE A 63 0.17 -10.63 10.62
N SER A 64 0.99 -9.61 10.84
CA SER A 64 1.91 -9.59 11.97
C SER A 64 1.15 -9.55 13.30
N LYS A 65 1.78 -10.02 14.38
CA LYS A 65 1.17 -9.97 15.72
C LYS A 65 0.78 -8.54 16.11
N GLY A 66 1.67 -7.56 15.92
CA GLY A 66 1.39 -6.16 16.24
C GLY A 66 0.21 -5.58 15.44
N ALA A 67 0.08 -5.91 14.15
CA ALA A 67 -1.08 -5.49 13.37
C ALA A 67 -2.37 -6.18 13.84
N SER A 68 -2.29 -7.45 14.23
CA SER A 68 -3.43 -8.20 14.76
C SER A 68 -3.90 -7.64 16.11
N ASP A 69 -2.96 -7.28 16.99
CA ASP A 69 -3.25 -6.70 18.32
C ASP A 69 -3.97 -5.34 18.18
N ILE A 70 -3.58 -4.52 17.19
CA ILE A 70 -4.17 -3.19 16.95
C ILE A 70 -5.53 -3.29 16.25
N THR A 71 -5.63 -4.12 15.21
CA THR A 71 -6.83 -4.17 14.35
C THR A 71 -7.86 -5.18 14.83
N GLY A 72 -7.48 -6.11 15.70
CA GLY A 72 -8.29 -7.28 16.05
C GLY A 72 -8.44 -8.30 14.92
N ILE A 73 -7.76 -8.10 13.77
CA ILE A 73 -7.87 -8.96 12.60
C ILE A 73 -6.77 -10.03 12.65
N SER A 74 -7.15 -11.30 12.51
CA SER A 74 -6.20 -12.42 12.46
C SER A 74 -6.57 -13.47 11.43
N ILE A 75 -5.61 -14.32 11.07
CA ILE A 75 -5.80 -15.44 10.13
C ILE A 75 -5.33 -16.72 10.80
N SER A 76 -6.13 -17.78 10.67
CA SER A 76 -5.77 -19.14 11.08
C SER A 76 -6.20 -20.11 9.98
N GLY A 77 -5.21 -20.76 9.34
CA GLY A 77 -5.44 -21.55 8.14
C GLY A 77 -6.04 -20.71 7.01
N SER A 78 -7.18 -21.17 6.46
CA SER A 78 -7.93 -20.47 5.41
C SER A 78 -9.03 -19.54 5.94
N ARG A 79 -9.10 -19.32 7.25
CA ARG A 79 -10.15 -18.50 7.89
C ARG A 79 -9.59 -17.19 8.42
N MET A 80 -10.37 -16.14 8.24
CA MET A 80 -10.10 -14.80 8.77
C MET A 80 -11.04 -14.51 9.94
N TYR A 81 -10.54 -13.79 10.93
CA TYR A 81 -11.27 -13.46 12.15
C TYR A 81 -11.14 -11.98 12.46
N HIS A 82 -12.18 -11.40 13.06
CA HIS A 82 -12.16 -10.08 13.68
C HIS A 82 -12.61 -10.21 15.14
N HIS A 83 -11.72 -9.88 16.07
CA HIS A 83 -11.89 -10.10 17.51
C HIS A 83 -12.35 -11.53 17.85
N GLY A 84 -11.72 -12.52 17.23
CA GLY A 84 -12.01 -13.94 17.44
C GLY A 84 -13.28 -14.46 16.74
N LYS A 85 -14.08 -13.60 16.11
CA LYS A 85 -15.26 -13.99 15.33
C LYS A 85 -14.89 -14.20 13.87
N VAL A 86 -15.32 -15.31 13.28
CA VAL A 86 -15.09 -15.59 11.85
C VAL A 86 -15.76 -14.51 11.00
N VAL A 87 -15.02 -14.00 10.01
CA VAL A 87 -15.53 -13.06 9.00
C VAL A 87 -15.39 -13.67 7.61
N THR A 88 -16.20 -13.18 6.66
CA THR A 88 -16.12 -13.56 5.25
C THR A 88 -15.35 -12.49 4.48
N PRO A 89 -14.08 -12.72 4.14
CA PRO A 89 -13.30 -11.76 3.38
C PRO A 89 -13.51 -11.92 1.88
N SER A 90 -13.11 -10.90 1.14
CA SER A 90 -13.09 -10.88 -0.33
C SER A 90 -11.67 -10.67 -0.87
N SER A 91 -11.52 -10.73 -2.20
CA SER A 91 -10.30 -10.29 -2.86
C SER A 91 -10.15 -8.77 -2.78
N ILE A 92 -8.91 -8.28 -2.91
CA ILE A 92 -8.65 -6.84 -2.98
C ILE A 92 -9.37 -6.19 -4.18
N SER A 93 -9.47 -6.89 -5.32
CA SER A 93 -10.18 -6.39 -6.51
C SER A 93 -11.66 -6.14 -6.21
N CYS A 94 -12.34 -7.11 -5.60
CA CYS A 94 -13.74 -6.95 -5.20
C CYS A 94 -13.94 -5.82 -4.18
N ALA A 95 -12.98 -5.63 -3.28
CA ALA A 95 -13.04 -4.53 -2.31
C ALA A 95 -12.89 -3.16 -3.00
N ILE A 96 -11.96 -3.02 -3.94
CA ILE A 96 -11.80 -1.78 -4.72
C ILE A 96 -13.04 -1.50 -5.57
N GLU A 97 -13.57 -2.49 -6.26
CA GLU A 97 -14.81 -2.37 -7.05
C GLU A 97 -16.00 -1.94 -6.18
N GLY A 98 -16.13 -2.53 -4.99
CA GLY A 98 -17.15 -2.16 -4.01
C GLY A 98 -16.99 -0.72 -3.52
N PHE A 99 -15.75 -0.29 -3.27
CA PHE A 99 -15.45 1.09 -2.86
C PHE A 99 -15.76 2.10 -3.97
N LEU A 100 -15.37 1.82 -5.21
CA LEU A 100 -15.69 2.66 -6.36
C LEU A 100 -17.22 2.76 -6.56
N SER A 101 -17.92 1.63 -6.44
CA SER A 101 -19.39 1.58 -6.47
C SER A 101 -20.03 2.38 -5.34
N PHE A 102 -19.42 2.42 -4.16
CA PHE A 102 -19.86 3.27 -3.05
C PHE A 102 -19.67 4.77 -3.38
N ILE A 103 -18.49 5.15 -3.87
CA ILE A 103 -18.15 6.54 -4.24
C ILE A 103 -19.01 7.06 -5.41
N GLN A 104 -19.39 6.21 -6.35
CA GLN A 104 -20.28 6.60 -7.46
C GLN A 104 -21.66 7.06 -6.98
N LYS A 105 -22.11 6.59 -5.81
CA LYS A 105 -23.40 6.98 -5.20
C LYS A 105 -23.33 8.29 -4.41
N VAL A 106 -22.16 8.95 -4.37
CA VAL A 106 -21.91 10.21 -3.65
C VAL A 106 -21.97 11.37 -4.66
N PRO A 107 -22.67 12.48 -4.33
CA PRO A 107 -22.67 13.70 -5.13
C PRO A 107 -21.25 14.21 -5.44
N LYS A 108 -21.04 14.76 -6.63
CA LYS A 108 -19.72 15.24 -7.09
C LYS A 108 -19.51 16.73 -6.75
N PRO A 109 -18.25 17.16 -6.49
CA PRO A 109 -17.03 16.36 -6.41
C PRO A 109 -16.93 15.51 -5.14
N VAL A 110 -16.14 14.42 -5.18
CA VAL A 110 -15.92 13.55 -4.01
C VAL A 110 -14.56 13.85 -3.40
N PHE A 111 -14.53 14.07 -2.09
CA PHE A 111 -13.32 14.18 -1.30
C PHE A 111 -13.16 12.94 -0.42
N LEU A 112 -11.98 12.32 -0.49
CA LEU A 112 -11.62 11.25 0.44
C LEU A 112 -10.88 11.86 1.63
N ALA A 113 -11.45 11.67 2.82
CA ALA A 113 -10.83 12.07 4.07
C ALA A 113 -10.51 10.81 4.89
N GLY A 114 -9.29 10.74 5.40
CA GLY A 114 -8.84 9.72 6.34
C GLY A 114 -7.81 10.33 7.28
N HIS A 115 -7.67 9.77 8.47
CA HIS A 115 -6.65 10.20 9.41
C HIS A 115 -5.35 9.43 9.13
N ASN A 116 -4.25 10.15 8.88
CA ASN A 116 -2.93 9.57 8.58
C ASN A 116 -2.90 8.68 7.31
N ILE A 117 -3.41 9.25 6.20
CA ILE A 117 -3.38 8.67 4.84
C ILE A 117 -2.08 8.95 4.10
#